data_AF-A0A4R1B869-F1
#
_entry.id   AF-A0A4R1B869-F1
#
_cell.length_a   1.000
_cell.length_b   1.000
_cell.length_c   1.000
_cell.angle_alpha   90.00
_cell.angle_beta   90.00
_cell.angle_gamma   90.00
#
_symmetry.space_group_name_H-M   'P 1'
#
loop_
_entity.id
_entity.type
_entity.pdbx_description
1 polymer ?
#
loop_
_entity_poly.entity_id
_entity_poly.type
_entity_poly.pdbx_seq_one_letter_code
_entity_poly.pdbx_strand_id
1 'polypeptide(L)'
;MIAGLPAAQAAVTTYNVVETFYEPDTQPRNTLFTGSFTYDDVGQTVSDLTGWLTESMTGTATGDAPYYDMTQLYLSYQLSAVYDAELGGLLVTTFLNDNTNTFTTMLGGDGWSPDSHGGSGLYYGFPGSNPGNAYAMIFVNTSDPTAALTQAQIDKLAYADCAPGGMMGATCMTGTTEAGYGSIGTMSGYPVSQVITAAVPEPETYAMLLAGFGVMGYVARRRRVA
;
A
#
# COMPACT_ATOMS: atom_id res chain seq x y z
N MET A 1 46.20 9.14 10.55
CA MET A 1 44.82 9.17 11.06
C MET A 1 43.94 8.55 10.00
N ILE A 2 43.39 7.36 10.26
CA ILE A 2 42.48 6.69 9.33
C ILE A 2 41.09 7.20 9.71
N ALA A 3 40.50 8.03 8.86
CA ALA A 3 39.11 8.43 9.02
C ALA A 3 38.24 7.17 8.86
N GLY A 4 37.57 6.77 9.94
CA GLY A 4 36.57 5.72 9.87
C GLY A 4 35.44 6.19 8.97
N LEU A 5 35.25 5.52 7.85
CA LEU A 5 34.02 5.62 7.07
C LEU A 5 32.85 5.28 8.01
N PRO A 6 31.75 6.05 7.99
CA PRO A 6 30.54 5.62 8.68
C PRO A 6 30.12 4.29 8.07
N ALA A 7 30.04 3.24 8.90
CA ALA A 7 29.42 1.99 8.48
C ALA A 7 27.96 2.30 8.13
N ALA A 8 27.58 2.11 6.87
CA ALA A 8 26.18 2.07 6.48
C ALA A 8 25.53 0.95 7.32
N GLN A 9 24.69 1.31 8.28
CA GLN A 9 23.88 0.35 9.01
C GLN A 9 22.83 -0.15 8.02
N ALA A 10 22.86 -1.45 7.71
CA ALA A 10 21.74 -2.12 7.06
C ALA A 10 20.48 -1.82 7.90
N ALA A 11 19.52 -1.13 7.31
CA ALA A 11 18.35 -0.61 8.00
C ALA A 11 17.10 -1.28 7.43
N VAL A 12 16.68 -2.36 8.08
CA VAL A 12 15.31 -2.87 7.91
C VAL A 12 14.38 -1.97 8.69
N THR A 13 13.53 -1.23 7.99
CA THR A 13 12.66 -0.21 8.58
C THR A 13 11.21 -0.48 8.20
N THR A 14 10.31 -0.39 9.16
CA THR A 14 8.87 -0.42 8.92
C THR A 14 8.38 0.98 8.57
N TYR A 15 7.52 1.06 7.57
CA TYR A 15 6.90 2.28 7.10
C TYR A 15 5.38 2.14 7.13
N ASN A 16 4.70 3.25 7.39
CA ASN A 16 3.27 3.38 7.15
C ASN A 16 3.05 3.99 5.77
N VAL A 17 1.95 3.61 5.11
CA VAL A 17 1.53 4.14 3.83
C VAL A 17 0.06 4.54 3.89
N VAL A 18 -0.26 5.70 3.34
CA VAL A 18 -1.63 6.12 3.05
C VAL A 18 -1.70 6.47 1.57
N GLU A 19 -2.55 5.78 0.85
CA GLU A 19 -2.84 6.00 -0.55
C GLU A 19 -4.28 6.48 -0.70
N THR A 20 -4.53 7.37 -1.65
CA THR A 20 -5.85 7.93 -1.91
C THR A 20 -6.15 7.90 -3.39
N PHE A 21 -7.31 7.34 -3.71
CA PHE A 21 -7.92 7.33 -5.03
C PHE A 21 -9.13 8.23 -5.00
N TYR A 22 -9.17 9.19 -5.91
CA TYR A 22 -10.34 10.05 -6.06
C TYR A 22 -11.43 9.27 -6.77
N GLU A 23 -12.63 9.28 -6.19
CA GLU A 23 -13.79 8.55 -6.69
C GLU A 23 -14.90 9.54 -7.06
N PRO A 24 -14.96 10.01 -8.32
CA PRO A 24 -15.88 11.08 -8.73
C PRO A 24 -17.34 10.79 -8.39
N ASP A 25 -17.74 9.53 -8.53
CA ASP A 25 -19.14 9.11 -8.45
C ASP A 25 -19.59 8.76 -7.02
N THR A 26 -18.66 8.65 -6.06
CA THR A 26 -18.98 8.34 -4.65
C THR A 26 -18.68 9.50 -3.69
N GLN A 27 -18.41 10.69 -4.23
CA GLN A 27 -18.10 11.87 -3.43
C GLN A 27 -19.14 12.12 -2.31
N PRO A 28 -18.68 12.50 -1.11
CA PRO A 28 -17.32 12.92 -0.74
C PRO A 28 -16.36 11.76 -0.38
N ARG A 29 -16.78 10.51 -0.57
CA ARG A 29 -15.99 9.33 -0.21
C ARG A 29 -15.02 8.98 -1.32
N ASN A 30 -13.75 8.89 -0.95
CA ASN A 30 -12.65 8.39 -1.77
C ASN A 30 -12.29 6.97 -1.33
N THR A 31 -11.65 6.19 -2.21
CA THR A 31 -11.05 4.93 -1.81
C THR A 31 -9.67 5.22 -1.22
N LEU A 32 -9.42 4.73 0.00
CA LEU A 32 -8.16 4.85 0.69
C LEU A 32 -7.58 3.47 0.98
N PHE A 33 -6.28 3.32 0.78
CA PHE A 33 -5.51 2.22 1.33
C PHE A 33 -4.60 2.75 2.44
N THR A 34 -4.80 2.26 3.67
CA THR A 34 -3.99 2.61 4.83
C THR A 34 -3.32 1.35 5.36
N GLY A 35 -2.00 1.31 5.29
CA GLY A 35 -1.24 0.11 5.59
C GLY A 35 0.16 0.36 6.13
N SER A 36 0.91 -0.72 6.21
CA SER A 36 2.33 -0.73 6.57
C SER A 36 3.08 -1.77 5.78
N PHE A 37 4.38 -1.56 5.61
CA PHE A 37 5.30 -2.51 5.01
C PHE A 37 6.69 -2.40 5.64
N THR A 38 7.50 -3.43 5.44
CA THR A 38 8.92 -3.44 5.81
C THR A 38 9.77 -3.25 4.57
N TYR A 39 10.80 -2.40 4.66
CA TYR A 39 11.78 -2.19 3.60
C TYR A 39 13.19 -2.51 4.09
N ASP A 40 13.90 -3.33 3.31
CA ASP A 40 15.33 -3.63 3.46
C ASP A 40 16.11 -2.77 2.45
N ASP A 41 16.89 -1.81 2.94
CA ASP A 41 17.68 -0.89 2.12
C ASP A 41 18.90 -1.53 1.45
N VAL A 42 19.40 -2.64 1.98
CA VAL A 42 20.51 -3.40 1.39
C VAL A 42 19.98 -4.31 0.30
N GLY A 43 18.91 -5.04 0.59
CA GLY A 43 18.26 -5.93 -0.37
C GLY A 43 17.45 -5.19 -1.44
N GLN A 44 17.06 -3.94 -1.16
CA GLN A 44 16.08 -3.17 -1.93
C GLN A 44 14.79 -3.98 -2.13
N THR A 45 14.30 -4.59 -1.06
CA THR A 45 13.10 -5.43 -1.07
C THR A 45 12.06 -4.93 -0.09
N VAL A 46 10.79 -5.10 -0.46
CA VAL A 46 9.64 -4.85 0.40
C VAL A 46 9.05 -6.18 0.86
N SER A 47 8.69 -6.27 2.14
CA SER A 47 7.94 -7.38 2.73
C SER A 47 6.79 -6.87 3.59
N ASP A 48 5.88 -7.78 3.95
CA ASP A 48 4.83 -7.55 4.94
C ASP A 48 3.87 -6.39 4.61
N LEU A 49 3.71 -6.05 3.32
CA LEU A 49 2.70 -5.07 2.91
C LEU A 49 1.30 -5.57 3.25
N THR A 50 0.67 -4.90 4.21
CA THR A 50 -0.70 -5.19 4.67
C THR A 50 -1.41 -3.89 5.00
N GLY A 51 -2.75 -3.87 4.96
CA GLY A 51 -3.51 -2.67 5.25
C GLY A 51 -5.00 -2.79 5.02
N TRP A 52 -5.71 -1.70 5.28
CA TRP A 52 -7.14 -1.57 5.10
C TRP A 52 -7.46 -0.80 3.83
N LEU A 53 -8.29 -1.37 2.96
CA LEU A 53 -8.85 -0.72 1.78
C LEU A 53 -10.31 -0.37 2.06
N THR A 54 -10.69 0.89 1.87
CA THR A 54 -12.08 1.34 2.06
C THR A 54 -12.93 1.08 0.80
N GLU A 55 -14.17 0.62 0.95
CA GLU A 55 -15.10 0.44 -0.16
C GLU A 55 -15.99 1.70 -0.31
N SER A 56 -15.65 2.62 -1.22
CA SER A 56 -16.31 3.95 -1.30
C SER A 56 -17.79 3.94 -1.69
N MET A 57 -18.28 2.85 -2.27
CA MET A 57 -19.70 2.67 -2.57
C MET A 57 -20.53 2.25 -1.35
N THR A 58 -19.89 1.93 -0.22
CA THR A 58 -20.55 1.42 0.99
C THR A 58 -20.77 2.48 2.05
N GLY A 59 -21.73 2.25 2.94
CA GLY A 59 -22.12 3.21 3.97
C GLY A 59 -23.04 4.30 3.45
N THR A 60 -23.26 5.32 4.27
CA THR A 60 -24.20 6.44 4.04
C THR A 60 -23.53 7.81 4.06
N ALA A 61 -22.20 7.85 3.98
CA ALA A 61 -21.38 9.06 4.06
C ALA A 61 -21.57 9.82 5.38
N THR A 62 -21.75 9.06 6.47
CA THR A 62 -21.76 9.59 7.83
C THR A 62 -20.43 9.34 8.53
N GLY A 63 -20.15 10.08 9.61
CA GLY A 63 -18.85 9.99 10.29
C GLY A 63 -17.80 10.96 9.76
N ASP A 64 -16.58 10.83 10.26
CA ASP A 64 -15.49 11.76 9.99
C ASP A 64 -14.66 11.34 8.77
N ALA A 65 -14.27 12.34 7.97
CA ALA A 65 -13.29 12.14 6.90
C ALA A 65 -11.94 11.64 7.47
N PRO A 66 -11.14 10.87 6.70
CA PRO A 66 -11.43 10.46 5.32
C PRO A 66 -12.23 9.16 5.20
N TYR A 67 -12.46 8.43 6.30
CA TYR A 67 -13.01 7.08 6.25
C TYR A 67 -14.54 7.02 6.25
N TYR A 68 -15.21 8.01 6.84
CA TYR A 68 -16.68 8.00 7.01
C TYR A 68 -17.16 6.68 7.64
N ASP A 69 -18.27 6.14 7.17
CA ASP A 69 -18.86 4.86 7.55
C ASP A 69 -18.64 3.77 6.48
N MET A 70 -17.57 3.90 5.68
CA MET A 70 -17.22 2.92 4.65
C MET A 70 -16.81 1.59 5.28
N THR A 71 -17.27 0.50 4.67
CA THR A 71 -16.73 -0.84 4.90
C THR A 71 -15.24 -0.86 4.56
N GLN A 72 -14.46 -1.67 5.29
CA GLN A 72 -13.03 -1.81 5.07
C GLN A 72 -12.65 -3.28 4.90
N LEU A 73 -11.82 -3.55 3.91
CA LEU A 73 -11.25 -4.85 3.60
C LEU A 73 -9.80 -4.89 4.10
N TYR A 74 -9.46 -5.90 4.89
CA TYR A 74 -8.07 -6.08 5.31
C TYR A 74 -7.31 -6.92 4.28
N LEU A 75 -6.38 -6.26 3.57
CA LEU A 75 -5.50 -6.88 2.60
C LEU A 75 -4.24 -7.35 3.31
N SER A 76 -3.96 -8.66 3.27
CA SER A 76 -2.87 -9.27 4.05
C SER A 76 -1.91 -10.12 3.24
N TYR A 77 -2.13 -10.27 1.94
CA TYR A 77 -1.33 -11.13 1.08
C TYR A 77 -0.51 -10.29 0.10
N GLN A 78 0.74 -9.96 0.47
CA GLN A 78 1.69 -9.37 -0.49
C GLN A 78 2.13 -10.44 -1.50
N LEU A 79 1.58 -10.39 -2.71
CA LEU A 79 1.81 -11.41 -3.74
C LEU A 79 2.60 -10.90 -4.95
N SER A 80 2.87 -9.59 -5.03
CA SER A 80 3.67 -8.99 -6.10
C SER A 80 4.58 -7.90 -5.56
N ALA A 81 5.81 -7.87 -6.09
CA ALA A 81 6.81 -6.83 -5.87
C ALA A 81 7.71 -6.78 -7.12
N VAL A 82 7.49 -5.78 -7.99
CA VAL A 82 8.16 -5.67 -9.29
C VAL A 82 8.94 -4.37 -9.34
N TYR A 83 10.24 -4.46 -9.68
CA TYR A 83 11.08 -3.27 -9.85
C TYR A 83 10.83 -2.62 -11.20
N ASP A 84 10.57 -1.31 -11.17
CA ASP A 84 10.49 -0.45 -12.34
C ASP A 84 11.75 0.43 -12.42
N ALA A 85 12.59 0.14 -13.42
CA ALA A 85 13.86 0.83 -13.61
C ALA A 85 13.68 2.28 -14.11
N GLU A 86 12.58 2.58 -14.80
CA GLU A 86 12.30 3.93 -15.31
C GLU A 86 11.84 4.84 -14.17
N LEU A 87 11.07 4.29 -13.22
CA LEU A 87 10.54 5.02 -12.07
C LEU A 87 11.45 4.97 -10.84
N GLY A 88 12.45 4.08 -10.82
CA GLY A 88 13.43 3.97 -9.74
C GLY A 88 12.85 3.41 -8.44
N GLY A 89 11.96 2.43 -8.53
CA GLY A 89 11.30 1.87 -7.34
C GLY A 89 10.55 0.58 -7.60
N LEU A 90 9.90 0.08 -6.56
CA LEU A 90 9.10 -1.14 -6.57
C LEU A 90 7.61 -0.81 -6.64
N LEU A 91 6.88 -1.49 -7.53
CA LEU A 91 5.44 -1.63 -7.46
C LEU A 91 5.12 -2.87 -6.62
N VAL A 92 4.48 -2.68 -5.47
CA VAL A 92 4.21 -3.74 -4.49
C VAL A 92 2.71 -3.86 -4.28
N THR A 93 2.17 -5.07 -4.37
CA THR A 93 0.72 -5.30 -4.34
C THR A 93 0.34 -6.27 -3.24
N THR A 94 -0.64 -5.88 -2.42
CA THR A 94 -1.25 -6.73 -1.39
C THR A 94 -2.70 -7.03 -1.76
N PHE A 95 -3.14 -8.25 -1.44
CA PHE A 95 -4.43 -8.80 -1.84
C PHE A 95 -5.27 -9.22 -0.63
N LEU A 96 -6.59 -9.24 -0.83
CA LEU A 96 -7.56 -9.76 0.13
C LEU A 96 -7.47 -11.28 0.23
N ASN A 97 -7.34 -11.96 -0.91
CA ASN A 97 -7.19 -13.41 -0.98
C ASN A 97 -5.73 -13.82 -1.18
N ASP A 98 -5.42 -15.09 -0.89
CA ASP A 98 -4.09 -15.70 -1.00
C ASP A 98 -3.63 -15.97 -2.46
N ASN A 99 -4.29 -15.33 -3.42
CA ASN A 99 -4.04 -15.45 -4.84
C ASN A 99 -4.36 -14.13 -5.54
N THR A 100 -3.88 -13.97 -6.77
CA THR A 100 -4.04 -12.71 -7.52
C THR A 100 -5.35 -12.61 -8.30
N ASN A 101 -6.13 -13.69 -8.42
CA ASN A 101 -7.31 -13.76 -9.27
C ASN A 101 -8.33 -12.66 -8.91
N THR A 102 -8.38 -11.59 -9.70
CA THR A 102 -9.20 -10.40 -9.45
C THR A 102 -10.10 -10.12 -10.65
N PHE A 103 -9.53 -10.12 -11.84
CA PHE A 103 -10.23 -9.89 -13.11
C PHE A 103 -10.41 -11.18 -13.91
N THR A 104 -11.43 -11.21 -14.76
CA THR A 104 -11.64 -12.29 -15.72
C THR A 104 -10.51 -12.33 -16.75
N THR A 105 -10.08 -13.52 -17.11
CA THR A 105 -9.12 -13.75 -18.21
C THR A 105 -9.82 -13.99 -19.56
N MET A 106 -11.17 -13.96 -19.59
CA MET A 106 -11.91 -14.18 -20.84
C MET A 106 -11.64 -13.12 -21.91
N LEU A 107 -11.17 -11.93 -21.51
CA LEU A 107 -10.80 -10.83 -22.40
C LEU A 107 -9.28 -10.76 -22.65
N GLY A 108 -8.53 -11.77 -22.20
CA GLY A 108 -7.06 -11.75 -22.15
C GLY A 108 -6.53 -11.31 -20.78
N GLY A 109 -5.23 -11.01 -20.72
CA GLY A 109 -4.56 -10.56 -19.49
C GLY A 109 -4.16 -11.69 -18.54
N ASP A 110 -3.54 -11.30 -17.42
CA ASP A 110 -3.03 -12.21 -16.38
C ASP A 110 -4.00 -12.43 -15.21
N GLY A 111 -5.20 -11.83 -15.29
CA GLY A 111 -6.26 -11.95 -14.30
C GLY A 111 -6.15 -11.01 -13.11
N TRP A 112 -5.22 -10.05 -13.10
CA TRP A 112 -5.11 -9.10 -11.97
C TRP A 112 -4.43 -7.78 -12.28
N SER A 113 -3.46 -7.74 -13.21
CA SER A 113 -2.66 -6.54 -13.44
C SER A 113 -3.56 -5.38 -13.88
N PRO A 114 -3.23 -4.12 -13.52
CA PRO A 114 -4.13 -3.01 -13.80
C PRO A 114 -4.33 -2.75 -15.31
N ASP A 115 -3.41 -3.17 -16.17
CA ASP A 115 -3.56 -3.15 -17.63
C ASP A 115 -4.41 -4.32 -18.18
N SER A 116 -4.54 -5.42 -17.43
CA SER A 116 -5.27 -6.62 -17.87
C SER A 116 -6.80 -6.45 -17.91
N HIS A 117 -7.36 -5.48 -17.18
CA HIS A 117 -8.83 -5.32 -17.13
C HIS A 117 -9.40 -4.53 -18.31
N GLY A 118 -8.56 -3.89 -19.15
CA GLY A 118 -8.98 -3.20 -20.37
C GLY A 118 -10.12 -2.18 -20.18
N GLY A 119 -10.18 -1.52 -19.01
CA GLY A 119 -11.27 -0.62 -18.61
C GLY A 119 -12.59 -1.28 -18.21
N SER A 120 -12.76 -2.60 -18.37
CA SER A 120 -14.04 -3.27 -18.08
C SER A 120 -14.18 -3.71 -16.63
N GLY A 121 -13.07 -3.96 -15.92
CA GLY A 121 -13.07 -4.36 -14.50
C GLY A 121 -13.88 -5.61 -14.20
N LEU A 122 -14.09 -6.52 -15.16
CA LEU A 122 -14.95 -7.68 -14.94
C LEU A 122 -14.30 -8.66 -13.97
N TYR A 123 -15.04 -9.12 -12.96
CA TYR A 123 -14.51 -9.98 -11.90
C TYR A 123 -14.02 -11.35 -12.41
N TYR A 124 -13.05 -11.92 -11.70
CA TYR A 124 -12.56 -13.27 -11.96
C TYR A 124 -13.64 -14.33 -11.80
N GLY A 125 -13.84 -15.16 -12.84
CA GLY A 125 -14.86 -16.21 -12.86
C GLY A 125 -16.16 -15.79 -13.56
N PHE A 126 -16.31 -14.55 -13.99
CA PHE A 126 -17.46 -14.09 -14.80
C PHE A 126 -17.64 -14.98 -16.06
N PRO A 127 -18.88 -15.40 -16.40
CA PRO A 127 -20.18 -15.04 -15.81
C PRO A 127 -20.64 -15.94 -14.64
N GLY A 128 -19.74 -16.74 -14.05
CA GLY A 128 -19.99 -17.60 -12.90
C GLY A 128 -19.89 -16.89 -11.55
N SER A 129 -19.44 -17.59 -10.52
CA SER A 129 -19.33 -17.00 -9.17
C SER A 129 -18.13 -16.07 -9.05
N ASN A 130 -18.34 -14.91 -8.44
CA ASN A 130 -17.26 -14.01 -8.03
C ASN A 130 -16.66 -14.50 -6.69
N PRO A 131 -15.36 -14.84 -6.60
CA PRO A 131 -14.71 -15.21 -5.35
C PRO A 131 -14.46 -14.01 -4.41
N GLY A 132 -14.60 -12.77 -4.89
CA GLY A 132 -14.47 -11.57 -4.08
C GLY A 132 -13.03 -11.29 -3.67
N ASN A 133 -12.17 -10.93 -4.63
CA ASN A 133 -10.80 -10.47 -4.35
C ASN A 133 -10.71 -8.94 -4.44
N ALA A 134 -9.72 -8.38 -3.79
CA ALA A 134 -9.39 -6.96 -3.86
C ALA A 134 -7.88 -6.80 -3.69
N TYR A 135 -7.32 -5.70 -4.22
CA TYR A 135 -5.92 -5.37 -4.04
C TYR A 135 -5.66 -3.87 -3.97
N ALA A 136 -4.52 -3.51 -3.40
CA ALA A 136 -3.91 -2.19 -3.52
C ALA A 136 -2.44 -2.35 -3.94
N MET A 137 -1.99 -1.50 -4.87
CA MET A 137 -0.65 -1.44 -5.43
C MET A 137 -0.01 -0.11 -5.08
N ILE A 138 1.02 -0.16 -4.23
CA ILE A 138 1.80 1.00 -3.82
C ILE A 138 3.10 1.10 -4.62
N PHE A 139 3.70 2.29 -4.64
CA PHE A 139 5.04 2.52 -5.16
C PHE A 139 6.04 2.81 -4.03
N VAL A 140 7.15 2.08 -3.97
CA VAL A 140 8.23 2.30 -2.99
C VAL A 140 9.52 2.68 -3.72
N ASN A 141 9.95 3.93 -3.55
CA ASN A 141 11.24 4.39 -4.08
C ASN A 141 12.38 3.69 -3.35
N THR A 142 13.31 3.07 -4.10
CA THR A 142 14.38 2.27 -3.50
C THR A 142 15.52 3.11 -2.92
N SER A 143 15.63 4.38 -3.33
CA SER A 143 16.63 5.30 -2.79
C SER A 143 16.13 6.02 -1.52
N ASP A 144 14.84 6.36 -1.48
CA ASP A 144 14.20 7.01 -0.34
C ASP A 144 12.70 6.67 -0.31
N PRO A 145 12.25 5.69 0.49
CA PRO A 145 10.84 5.32 0.60
C PRO A 145 9.91 6.46 1.00
N THR A 146 10.43 7.53 1.62
CA THR A 146 9.64 8.69 2.08
C THR A 146 9.61 9.85 1.08
N ALA A 147 10.29 9.71 -0.06
CA ALA A 147 10.28 10.71 -1.11
C ALA A 147 8.85 10.93 -1.63
N ALA A 148 8.48 12.20 -1.82
CA ALA A 148 7.23 12.54 -2.47
C ALA A 148 7.21 11.95 -3.89
N LEU A 149 6.10 11.29 -4.24
CA LEU A 149 5.98 10.67 -5.56
C LEU A 149 5.88 11.73 -6.66
N THR A 150 6.53 11.43 -7.77
CA THR A 150 6.32 12.13 -9.05
C THR A 150 4.98 11.72 -9.65
N GLN A 151 4.46 12.53 -10.59
CA GLN A 151 3.22 12.17 -11.28
C GLN A 151 3.31 10.82 -11.99
N ALA A 152 4.43 10.50 -12.63
CA ALA A 152 4.62 9.21 -13.31
C ALA A 152 4.57 8.01 -12.35
N GLN A 153 4.98 8.20 -11.09
CA GLN A 153 4.86 7.17 -10.04
C GLN A 153 3.42 7.08 -9.52
N ILE A 154 2.73 8.21 -9.34
CA ILE A 154 1.30 8.25 -8.98
C ILE A 154 0.46 7.56 -10.07
N ASP A 155 0.80 7.75 -11.33
CA ASP A 155 0.07 7.15 -12.45
C ASP A 155 0.13 5.61 -12.45
N LYS A 156 1.14 5.02 -11.79
CA LYS A 156 1.32 3.57 -11.60
C LYS A 156 0.79 3.03 -10.28
N LEU A 157 0.07 3.84 -9.53
CA LEU A 157 -0.70 3.37 -8.40
C LEU A 157 -2.01 2.73 -8.89
N ALA A 158 -2.48 1.71 -8.18
CA ALA A 158 -3.71 1.02 -8.57
C ALA A 158 -4.41 0.33 -7.41
N TYR A 159 -5.73 0.30 -7.46
CA TYR A 159 -6.51 -0.65 -6.65
C TYR A 159 -7.58 -1.32 -7.51
N ALA A 160 -8.04 -2.47 -7.03
CA ALA A 160 -9.26 -3.10 -7.50
C ALA A 160 -10.02 -3.69 -6.33
N ASP A 161 -11.33 -3.61 -6.38
CA ASP A 161 -12.22 -4.14 -5.37
C ASP A 161 -13.37 -4.90 -6.03
N CYS A 162 -13.25 -6.23 -6.06
CA CYS A 162 -14.29 -7.14 -6.48
C CYS A 162 -15.00 -7.78 -5.28
N ALA A 163 -14.77 -7.32 -4.05
CA ALA A 163 -15.49 -7.78 -2.88
C ALA A 163 -16.94 -7.23 -2.88
N PRO A 164 -17.86 -7.76 -2.06
CA PRO A 164 -19.28 -7.41 -2.17
C PRO A 164 -19.61 -5.90 -2.14
N GLY A 165 -18.84 -5.06 -1.45
CA GLY A 165 -19.07 -3.61 -1.40
C GLY A 165 -18.44 -2.83 -2.55
N GLY A 166 -17.45 -3.41 -3.24
CA GLY A 166 -16.80 -2.87 -4.44
C GLY A 166 -17.48 -3.19 -5.77
N MET A 167 -18.63 -3.86 -5.79
CA MET A 167 -19.21 -4.39 -7.03
C MET A 167 -20.29 -3.51 -7.66
N MET A 168 -20.21 -3.33 -8.99
CA MET A 168 -21.20 -2.70 -9.87
C MET A 168 -21.73 -3.73 -10.88
N GLY A 169 -22.65 -4.58 -10.43
CA GLY A 169 -23.08 -5.73 -11.20
C GLY A 169 -21.93 -6.72 -11.37
N ALA A 170 -21.37 -6.83 -12.58
CA ALA A 170 -20.23 -7.70 -12.86
C ALA A 170 -18.87 -6.98 -12.89
N THR A 171 -18.87 -5.67 -12.68
CA THR A 171 -17.68 -4.83 -12.74
C THR A 171 -17.21 -4.51 -11.34
N CYS A 172 -15.94 -4.74 -11.06
CA CYS A 172 -15.25 -4.32 -9.85
C CYS A 172 -15.00 -2.82 -9.88
N MET A 173 -14.96 -2.19 -8.71
CA MET A 173 -14.39 -0.86 -8.54
C MET A 173 -12.89 -0.92 -8.81
N THR A 174 -12.36 0.03 -9.56
CA THR A 174 -10.92 0.13 -9.81
C THR A 174 -10.49 1.59 -9.84
N GLY A 175 -9.25 1.85 -9.44
CA GLY A 175 -8.62 3.16 -9.54
C GLY A 175 -7.36 3.04 -10.36
N THR A 176 -7.37 3.51 -11.60
CA THR A 176 -6.23 3.47 -12.53
C THR A 176 -6.18 4.74 -13.37
N THR A 177 -5.03 4.99 -14.03
CA THR A 177 -4.86 6.13 -14.93
C THR A 177 -4.62 5.69 -16.37
N GLU A 178 -5.04 6.52 -17.33
CA GLU A 178 -4.67 6.34 -18.74
C GLU A 178 -3.15 6.37 -18.95
N ALA A 179 -2.43 7.24 -18.24
CA ALA A 179 -0.98 7.36 -18.35
C ALA A 179 -0.24 6.11 -17.85
N GLY A 180 -0.74 5.48 -16.78
CA GLY A 180 -0.15 4.29 -16.19
C GLY A 180 -0.52 3.00 -16.93
N TYR A 181 -1.78 2.86 -17.32
CA TYR A 181 -2.36 1.57 -17.74
C TYR A 181 -3.27 1.66 -18.98
N GLY A 182 -3.35 2.81 -19.64
CA GLY A 182 -4.12 2.97 -20.88
C GLY A 182 -5.64 3.03 -20.69
N SER A 183 -6.14 2.99 -19.45
CA SER A 183 -7.54 3.20 -19.13
C SER A 183 -7.69 3.85 -17.76
N ILE A 184 -8.71 4.69 -17.61
CA ILE A 184 -9.14 5.19 -16.30
C ILE A 184 -9.87 4.07 -15.56
N GLY A 185 -9.78 4.08 -14.23
CA GLY A 185 -10.50 3.16 -13.37
C GLY A 185 -12.01 3.17 -13.62
N THR A 186 -12.69 2.12 -13.19
CA THR A 186 -14.15 2.07 -13.20
C THR A 186 -14.70 3.18 -12.28
N MET A 187 -15.89 3.70 -12.56
CA MET A 187 -16.41 4.93 -11.91
C MET A 187 -15.54 6.17 -12.12
N SER A 188 -14.68 6.15 -13.13
CA SER A 188 -13.69 7.20 -13.38
C SER A 188 -12.73 7.41 -12.21
N GLY A 189 -12.52 6.38 -11.38
CA GLY A 189 -11.61 6.42 -10.22
C GLY A 189 -10.15 6.46 -10.64
N TYR A 190 -9.32 7.26 -9.94
CA TYR A 190 -7.88 7.37 -10.23
C TYR A 190 -7.06 7.74 -9.00
N PRO A 191 -5.80 7.30 -8.90
CA PRO A 191 -4.90 7.67 -7.80
C PRO A 191 -4.59 9.16 -7.81
N VAL A 192 -4.60 9.78 -6.63
CA VAL A 192 -4.24 11.20 -6.46
C VAL A 192 -3.02 11.42 -5.57
N SER A 193 -2.75 10.51 -4.64
CA SER A 193 -1.61 10.64 -3.74
C SER A 193 -1.26 9.34 -3.04
N GLN A 194 0.02 9.19 -2.73
CA GLN A 194 0.52 8.25 -1.75
C GLN A 194 1.52 8.96 -0.83
N VAL A 195 1.40 8.73 0.47
CA VAL A 195 2.30 9.27 1.49
C VAL A 195 2.86 8.12 2.30
N ILE A 196 4.18 8.01 2.33
CA ILE A 196 4.91 7.05 3.14
C ILE A 196 5.62 7.78 4.28
N THR A 197 5.48 7.26 5.50
CA THR A 197 6.16 7.78 6.70
C THR A 197 6.87 6.66 7.42
N ALA A 198 8.06 6.90 7.97
CA ALA A 198 8.71 5.94 8.85
C ALA A 198 7.80 5.64 10.05
N ALA A 199 7.62 4.37 10.38
CA ALA A 199 6.90 4.00 11.58
C ALA A 199 7.69 4.51 12.79
N VAL A 200 7.10 5.45 13.54
CA VAL A 200 7.72 5.97 14.75
C VAL A 200 7.71 4.85 15.80
N PRO A 201 8.85 4.45 16.37
CA PRO A 201 8.87 3.49 17.46
C PRO A 201 7.94 3.99 18.58
N GLU A 202 7.08 3.12 19.08
CA GLU A 202 6.15 3.45 20.17
C GLU A 202 6.89 4.17 21.32
N PRO A 203 6.29 5.16 21.99
CA PRO A 203 6.94 5.92 23.08
C PRO A 203 7.56 5.02 24.16
N GLU A 204 6.98 3.84 24.37
CA GLU A 204 7.47 2.83 25.29
C GLU A 204 8.86 2.28 24.90
N THR A 205 9.15 2.14 23.61
CA THR A 205 10.49 1.72 23.13
C THR A 205 11.54 2.75 23.50
N TYR A 206 11.23 4.04 23.37
CA TYR A 206 12.11 5.12 23.84
C TYR A 206 12.27 5.11 25.36
N ALA A 207 11.19 4.87 26.10
CA ALA A 207 11.23 4.78 27.56
C ALA A 207 12.11 3.60 28.02
N MET A 208 12.02 2.44 27.38
CA MET A 208 12.83 1.25 27.69
C MET A 208 14.31 1.44 27.30
N LEU A 209 14.58 2.11 26.18
CA LEU A 209 15.94 2.49 25.78
C LEU A 209 16.57 3.47 26.79
N LEU A 210 15.84 4.51 27.20
CA LEU A 210 16.27 5.45 28.22
C LEU A 210 16.43 4.79 29.59
N ALA A 211 15.51 3.88 29.97
CA ALA A 211 15.64 3.08 31.18
C ALA A 211 16.88 2.18 31.14
N GLY A 212 17.15 1.54 30.00
CA GLY A 212 18.37 0.76 29.77
C GLY A 212 19.64 1.59 29.95
N PHE A 213 19.71 2.78 29.35
CA PHE A 213 20.82 3.71 29.55
C PHE A 213 20.95 4.18 31.00
N GLY A 214 19.83 4.44 31.68
CA GLY A 214 19.79 4.80 33.10
C GLY A 214 20.39 3.72 34.00
N VAL A 215 20.03 2.45 33.77
CA VAL A 215 20.59 1.29 34.50
C VAL A 215 22.08 1.15 34.24
N MET A 216 22.52 1.24 32.99
CA MET A 216 23.95 1.13 32.65
C MET A 216 24.80 2.25 33.25
N GLY A 217 24.29 3.49 33.24
CA GLY A 217 24.93 4.63 33.90
C GLY A 217 25.06 4.44 35.41
N TYR A 218 24.04 3.88 36.05
CA TYR A 218 24.06 3.58 37.49
C TYR A 218 25.10 2.49 37.85
N VAL A 219 25.17 1.41 37.07
CA VAL A 219 26.15 0.34 37.26
C VAL A 219 27.58 0.86 37.07
N ALA A 220 27.82 1.66 36.02
CA ALA A 220 29.12 2.27 35.77
C ALA A 220 29.56 3.20 36.92
N ARG A 221 28.62 3.96 37.51
CA ARG A 221 28.89 4.80 38.68
C ARG A 221 29.27 3.98 39.91
N ARG A 222 28.56 2.88 40.19
CA ARG A 222 28.87 2.01 41.34
C ARG A 222 30.27 1.40 41.24
N ARG A 223 30.73 1.04 40.05
CA ARG A 223 32.07 0.48 39.81
C ARG A 223 33.22 1.47 39.97
N ARG A 224 32.96 2.78 40.01
CA ARG A 224 33.99 3.80 40.25
C ARG A 224 34.12 4.21 41.72
N VAL A 225 33.12 3.89 42.55
CA VAL A 225 33.06 4.29 43.96
C VAL A 225 33.49 3.14 44.89
N ALA A 226 33.57 1.90 44.36
CA ALA A 226 34.23 0.77 44.97
C ALA A 226 35.66 0.63 44.43
#